data_AF-A0ABC8TBH4-F1
#
_entry.id   AF-A0ABC8TBH4-F1
#
_cell.length_a   1.000
_cell.length_b   1.000
_cell.length_c   1.000
_cell.angle_alpha   90.00
_cell.angle_beta   90.00
_cell.angle_gamma   90.00
#
_symmetry.space_group_name_H-M   'P 1'
#
loop_
_entity.id
_entity.type
_entity.pdbx_description
1 polymer ?
#
loop_
_entity_poly.entity_id
_entity_poly.type
_entity_poly.pdbx_seq_one_letter_code
_entity_poly.pdbx_strand_id
1 'polypeptide(L)'
;MVGACYIVGIPTSKRTQEQAAPLGIPLCVLDDHPKLDLAIDGADEVDPDLNLVKGRGGALLREKMVEAASEKFVVVADDSKLVDGAWREWTGNAGGGGSVLLEVQFGETCRVV
;
A
#
# COMPACT_ATOMS: atom_id res chain seq x y z
N MET A 1 -22.93 -4.47 25.83
CA MET A 1 -22.37 -3.30 25.11
C MET A 1 -21.17 -3.83 24.35
N VAL A 2 -21.28 -4.05 23.05
CA VAL A 2 -20.12 -4.42 22.22
C VAL A 2 -19.27 -3.15 22.14
N GLY A 3 -18.03 -3.19 22.64
CA GLY A 3 -17.16 -2.03 22.67
C GLY A 3 -16.97 -1.50 21.26
N ALA A 4 -17.23 -0.22 21.04
CA ALA A 4 -16.98 0.42 19.75
C ALA A 4 -15.47 0.33 19.46
N CYS A 5 -15.11 -0.32 18.36
CA CYS A 5 -13.75 -0.29 17.83
C CYS A 5 -13.54 1.09 17.21
N TYR A 6 -12.69 1.90 17.84
CA TYR A 6 -12.31 3.21 17.32
C TYR A 6 -11.13 3.01 16.35
N ILE A 7 -11.32 3.38 15.08
CA ILE A 7 -10.32 3.28 14.03
C ILE A 7 -10.06 4.67 13.47
N VAL A 8 -8.78 4.97 13.21
CA VAL A 8 -8.35 6.17 12.49
C VAL A 8 -7.50 5.75 11.28
N GLY A 9 -7.71 6.41 10.15
CA GLY A 9 -7.01 6.13 8.90
C GLY A 9 -5.90 7.13 8.61
N ILE A 10 -4.79 6.65 8.04
CA ILE A 10 -3.72 7.49 7.51
C ILE A 10 -3.70 7.34 5.99
N PRO A 11 -4.14 8.37 5.24
CA PRO A 11 -4.19 8.25 3.79
C PRO A 11 -2.79 8.27 3.18
N THR A 12 -2.54 7.38 2.22
CA THR A 12 -1.29 7.32 1.44
C THR A 12 -1.26 8.35 0.30
N SER A 13 -2.39 9.00 -0.02
CA SER A 13 -2.48 10.04 -1.04
C SER A 13 -3.61 11.03 -0.78
N LYS A 14 -3.58 12.19 -1.44
CA LYS A 14 -4.72 13.13 -1.43
C LYS A 14 -5.99 12.50 -1.96
N ARG A 15 -5.90 11.68 -3.01
CA ARG A 15 -7.03 10.94 -3.58
C ARG A 15 -7.69 10.02 -2.56
N THR A 16 -6.88 9.28 -1.78
CA THR A 16 -7.38 8.40 -0.70
C THR A 16 -8.07 9.23 0.38
N GLN A 17 -7.47 10.36 0.78
CA GLN A 17 -8.06 11.27 1.75
C GLN A 17 -9.43 11.81 1.30
N GLU A 18 -9.52 12.27 0.06
CA GLU A 18 -10.74 12.80 -0.55
C GLU A 18 -11.87 11.76 -0.67
N GLN A 19 -11.51 10.49 -0.85
CA GLN A 19 -12.48 9.38 -0.87
C GLN A 19 -12.96 8.98 0.53
N ALA A 20 -12.06 9.00 1.52
CA ALA A 20 -12.37 8.57 2.88
C ALA A 20 -13.20 9.61 3.66
N ALA A 21 -12.94 10.89 3.46
CA ALA A 21 -13.62 11.99 4.14
C ALA A 21 -15.16 11.96 4.04
N PRO A 22 -15.80 11.82 2.86
CA PRO A 22 -17.26 11.77 2.75
C PRO A 22 -17.89 10.51 3.36
N LEU A 23 -17.10 9.45 3.59
CA LEU A 23 -17.56 8.21 4.23
C LEU A 23 -17.54 8.29 5.77
N GLY A 24 -17.10 9.43 6.34
CA GLY A 24 -17.02 9.62 7.78
C GLY A 24 -15.90 8.82 8.45
N ILE A 25 -14.88 8.38 7.69
CA ILE A 25 -13.70 7.72 8.23
C ILE A 25 -12.86 8.77 8.96
N PRO A 26 -12.54 8.61 10.26
CA PRO A 26 -11.63 9.52 10.95
C PRO A 26 -10.24 9.44 10.33
N LEU A 27 -9.61 10.59 10.05
CA LEU A 27 -8.30 10.65 9.42
C LEU A 27 -7.29 11.38 10.31
N CYS A 28 -6.03 10.93 10.28
CA CYS A 28 -4.89 11.60 10.90
C CYS A 28 -3.68 11.60 9.96
N VAL A 29 -2.57 12.18 10.43
CA VAL A 29 -1.28 12.17 9.72
C VAL A 29 -0.33 11.17 10.38
N LEU A 30 0.70 10.74 9.63
CA LEU A 30 1.67 9.76 10.12
C LEU A 30 2.51 10.30 11.29
N ASP A 31 2.76 11.61 11.32
CA ASP A 31 3.55 12.24 12.36
C ASP A 31 2.89 12.13 13.75
N ASP A 32 1.56 12.11 13.80
CA ASP A 32 0.80 11.95 15.04
C ASP A 32 0.79 10.49 15.53
N HIS A 33 0.95 9.54 14.61
CA HIS A 33 0.89 8.10 14.85
C HIS A 33 2.01 7.37 14.09
N PRO A 34 3.26 7.43 14.57
CA PRO A 34 4.43 6.89 13.85
C PRO A 34 4.52 5.36 13.84
N LYS A 35 3.62 4.67 14.56
CA LYS A 35 3.50 3.20 14.57
C LYS A 35 2.04 2.84 14.28
N LEU A 36 1.83 1.98 13.29
CA LEU A 36 0.52 1.59 12.80
C LEU A 36 0.30 0.10 13.00
N ASP A 37 -0.93 -0.29 13.33
CA ASP A 37 -1.28 -1.71 13.47
C ASP A 37 -1.34 -2.42 12.11
N LEU A 38 -1.82 -1.71 11.08
CA LEU A 38 -2.12 -2.26 9.77
C LEU A 38 -2.04 -1.21 8.67
N ALA A 39 -1.36 -1.54 7.57
CA ALA A 39 -1.47 -0.86 6.28
C ALA A 39 -2.19 -1.78 5.27
N ILE A 40 -3.09 -1.20 4.48
CA ILE A 40 -3.77 -1.87 3.37
C ILE A 40 -3.55 -1.04 2.11
N ASP A 41 -3.00 -1.64 1.06
CA ASP A 41 -2.80 -0.95 -0.22
C ASP A 41 -2.86 -1.92 -1.41
N GLY A 42 -2.88 -1.37 -2.62
CA GLY A 42 -2.79 -2.13 -3.86
C GLY A 42 -1.35 -2.32 -4.35
N ALA A 43 -1.22 -3.12 -5.40
CA ALA A 43 0.00 -3.30 -6.17
C ALA A 43 -0.27 -3.22 -7.69
N ASP A 44 0.76 -2.82 -8.43
CA ASP A 44 0.76 -2.84 -9.89
C ASP A 44 1.09 -4.23 -10.45
N GLU A 45 2.04 -4.93 -9.81
CA GLU A 45 2.42 -6.31 -10.08
C GLU A 45 2.81 -7.03 -8.79
N VAL A 46 2.56 -8.33 -8.71
CA VAL A 46 2.86 -9.23 -7.58
C VAL A 46 3.47 -10.52 -8.12
N ASP A 47 4.65 -10.90 -7.64
CA ASP A 47 5.28 -12.18 -8.00
C ASP A 47 4.96 -13.31 -6.99
N PRO A 48 5.37 -14.57 -7.24
CA PRO A 48 5.11 -15.69 -6.33
C PRO A 48 5.82 -15.59 -4.98
N ASP A 49 6.87 -14.78 -4.88
CA ASP A 49 7.63 -14.53 -3.66
C ASP A 49 7.07 -13.33 -2.86
N LEU A 50 5.92 -12.77 -3.30
CA LEU A 50 5.23 -11.62 -2.72
C LEU A 50 6.02 -10.30 -2.82
N ASN A 51 6.94 -10.20 -3.77
CA ASN A 51 7.54 -8.93 -4.14
C ASN A 51 6.52 -8.11 -4.95
N LEU A 52 6.59 -6.79 -4.80
CA LEU A 52 5.59 -5.87 -5.34
C LEU A 52 6.22 -4.80 -6.24
N VAL A 53 5.56 -4.52 -7.35
CA VAL A 53 5.71 -3.26 -8.09
C VAL A 53 4.54 -2.36 -7.74
N LYS A 54 4.79 -1.08 -7.47
CA LYS A 54 3.78 -0.08 -7.06
C LYS A 54 3.99 1.27 -7.75
N GLY A 55 3.22 2.29 -7.40
CA GLY A 55 3.52 3.66 -7.78
C GLY A 55 2.96 4.14 -9.11
N ARG A 56 2.20 3.33 -9.86
CA ARG A 56 1.42 3.82 -11.02
C ARG A 56 0.48 4.97 -10.63
N GLY A 57 0.05 5.02 -9.37
CA GLY A 57 -0.78 6.10 -8.81
C GLY A 57 -0.03 7.39 -8.46
N GLY A 58 1.29 7.44 -8.58
CA GLY A 58 2.10 8.62 -8.28
C GLY A 58 2.25 8.97 -6.79
N ALA A 59 1.90 8.07 -5.88
CA ALA A 59 1.95 8.27 -4.43
C ALA A 59 2.98 7.39 -3.69
N LEU A 60 3.84 6.68 -4.43
CA LEU A 60 4.73 5.62 -3.92
C LEU A 60 5.52 6.00 -2.67
N LEU A 61 6.08 7.22 -2.62
CA LEU A 61 6.84 7.66 -1.46
C LEU A 61 5.99 7.60 -0.17
N ARG A 62 4.77 8.11 -0.24
CA ARG A 62 3.88 8.19 0.91
C ARG A 62 3.28 6.83 1.25
N GLU A 63 2.94 6.02 0.23
CA GLU A 63 2.58 4.61 0.38
C GLU A 63 3.65 3.88 1.22
N LYS A 64 4.92 3.93 0.77
CA LYS A 64 6.04 3.26 1.44
C LYS A 64 6.26 3.74 2.87
N MET A 65 6.11 5.04 3.15
CA MET A 65 6.25 5.56 4.51
C MET A 65 5.19 4.99 5.47
N VAL A 66 3.95 4.87 5.01
CA VAL A 66 2.85 4.32 5.82
C VAL A 66 3.03 2.81 5.99
N GLU A 67 3.39 2.10 4.92
CA GLU A 67 3.66 0.66 4.93
C GLU A 67 4.82 0.31 5.88
N ALA A 68 5.94 1.03 5.81
CA ALA A 68 7.10 0.81 6.67
C ALA A 68 6.86 1.15 8.15
N ALA A 69 5.85 1.99 8.44
CA ALA A 69 5.44 2.32 9.81
C ALA A 69 4.44 1.31 10.39
N SER A 70 3.97 0.34 9.60
CA SER A 70 2.96 -0.64 9.99
C SER A 70 3.54 -1.96 10.50
N GLU A 71 2.91 -2.55 11.51
CA GLU A 71 3.23 -3.90 11.99
C GLU A 71 2.84 -4.97 10.97
N LYS A 72 1.74 -4.74 10.24
CA LYS A 72 1.24 -5.65 9.22
C LYS A 72 0.92 -4.88 7.95
N PHE A 73 1.29 -5.45 6.82
CA PHE A 73 0.96 -4.92 5.51
C PHE A 73 0.16 -5.94 4.71
N VAL A 74 -1.02 -5.53 4.24
CA VAL A 74 -1.93 -6.34 3.44
C VAL A 74 -2.06 -5.73 2.06
N VAL A 75 -1.81 -6.55 1.04
CA VAL A 75 -1.99 -6.17 -0.36
C VAL A 75 -3.35 -6.66 -0.85
N VAL A 76 -4.12 -5.77 -1.48
CA VAL A 76 -5.37 -6.13 -2.16
C VAL A 76 -5.16 -5.96 -3.66
N ALA A 77 -5.19 -7.07 -4.39
CA ALA A 77 -4.96 -7.13 -5.82
C ALA A 77 -5.89 -8.17 -6.47
N ASP A 78 -6.27 -7.93 -7.72
CA ASP A 78 -6.94 -8.91 -8.56
C ASP A 78 -5.91 -9.79 -9.31
N ASP A 79 -6.38 -10.89 -9.91
CA ASP A 79 -5.54 -11.89 -10.58
C ASP A 79 -4.73 -11.33 -11.75
N SER A 80 -5.14 -10.21 -12.36
CA SER A 80 -4.40 -9.57 -13.45
C SER A 80 -3.08 -8.95 -13.01
N LYS A 81 -2.86 -8.81 -11.69
CA LYS A 81 -1.63 -8.28 -11.08
C LYS A 81 -0.56 -9.35 -10.89
N LEU A 82 -0.92 -10.63 -10.96
CA LEU A 82 0.02 -11.73 -10.75
C LEU A 82 0.96 -11.86 -11.95
N VAL A 83 2.26 -12.00 -11.67
CA VAL A 83 3.31 -12.24 -12.69
C VAL A 83 4.19 -13.43 -12.28
N ASP A 84 4.69 -14.20 -13.25
CA ASP A 84 5.49 -15.41 -13.00
C ASP A 84 6.98 -15.10 -12.71
N GLY A 85 7.29 -13.92 -12.16
CA GLY A 85 8.67 -13.42 -11.94
C GLY A 85 9.30 -12.71 -13.15
N ALA A 86 8.61 -12.67 -14.29
CA ALA A 86 8.94 -11.78 -15.40
C ALA A 86 8.24 -10.43 -15.19
N TRP A 87 8.87 -9.54 -14.41
CA TRP A 87 8.42 -8.15 -14.25
C TRP A 87 8.21 -7.52 -15.61
N ARG A 88 7.04 -6.94 -15.86
CA ARG A 88 6.82 -6.31 -17.16
C ARG A 88 7.59 -5.00 -17.16
N GLU A 89 8.35 -4.78 -18.23
CA GLU A 89 8.95 -3.48 -18.46
C GLU A 89 7.83 -2.42 -18.46
N TRP A 90 8.02 -1.36 -17.68
CA TRP A 90 7.06 -0.27 -17.64
C TRP A 90 7.03 0.43 -19.01
N THR A 91 5.97 0.19 -19.79
CA THR A 91 5.81 0.77 -21.15
C THR A 91 5.07 2.11 -21.16
N GLY A 92 4.90 2.74 -19.98
CA GLY A 92 4.07 3.92 -19.81
C GLY A 92 4.64 5.16 -20.50
N ASN A 93 3.91 5.70 -21.47
CA ASN A 93 4.19 7.02 -22.01
C ASN A 93 3.74 8.08 -21.00
N ALA A 94 4.63 8.46 -20.06
CA ALA A 94 4.53 9.66 -19.23
C ALA A 94 5.94 9.99 -18.72
N GLY A 95 6.47 11.15 -19.08
CA GLY A 95 7.88 11.49 -18.85
C GLY A 95 8.39 11.19 -17.43
N GLY A 96 9.47 10.42 -17.36
CA GLY A 96 10.42 10.39 -16.24
C GLY A 96 9.95 9.74 -14.94
N GLY A 97 10.10 8.42 -14.83
CA GLY A 97 10.06 7.73 -13.54
C GLY A 97 10.53 6.28 -13.70
N GLY A 98 11.78 6.00 -13.35
CA GLY A 98 12.34 4.66 -13.42
C GLY A 98 11.55 3.66 -12.56
N SER A 99 11.51 2.40 -13.01
CA SER A 99 10.99 1.29 -12.21
C SER A 99 11.75 1.22 -10.89
N VAL A 100 11.06 1.48 -9.79
CA VAL A 100 11.59 1.20 -8.46
C VAL A 100 11.10 -0.19 -8.09
N LEU A 101 11.94 -1.19 -8.35
CA LEU A 101 11.79 -2.52 -7.73
C LEU A 101 12.05 -2.33 -6.24
N LEU A 102 11.03 -2.59 -5.41
CA LEU A 102 11.16 -2.55 -3.97
C LEU A 102 10.93 -3.96 -3.45
N GLU A 103 12.03 -4.63 -3.10
CA GLU A 103 12.00 -5.79 -2.24
C GLU A 103 11.52 -5.32 -0.86
N VAL A 104 10.28 -5.64 -0.53
CA VAL A 104 9.69 -5.33 0.77
C VAL A 104 9.83 -6.58 1.63
N GLN A 105 11.01 -6.76 2.22
CA GLN A 105 11.19 -7.77 3.27
C GLN A 105 10.57 -7.25 4.58
N PHE A 106 9.47 -7.85 5.00
CA PHE A 106 9.01 -7.75 6.38
C PHE A 106 9.12 -9.11 7.07
N GLY A 107 9.61 -9.09 8.30
CA GLY A 107 9.86 -10.27 9.13
C GLY A 107 8.65 -11.19 9.26
N GLU A 108 8.94 -12.49 9.22
CA GLU A 108 8.08 -13.63 9.52
C GLU A 108 6.60 -13.49 9.13
N THR A 109 6.34 -13.78 7.84
CA THR A 109 5.09 -14.38 7.30
C THR A 109 3.81 -13.53 7.35
N CYS A 110 3.57 -12.75 6.30
CA CYS A 110 2.21 -12.53 5.79
C CYS A 110 1.89 -13.62 4.75
N ARG A 111 1.24 -14.71 5.19
CA ARG A 111 0.50 -15.62 4.29
C ARG A 111 -0.92 -15.09 4.17
N VAL A 112 -1.32 -14.68 2.98
CA VAL A 112 -2.72 -14.39 2.65
C VAL A 112 -3.47 -15.74 2.61
N VAL A 113 -4.56 -15.86 3.36
CA VAL A 113 -5.58 -16.92 3.17
C VAL A 113 -6.59 -16.47 2.12
#